data_AF-A0A947VX01-F1
#
_entry.id   AF-A0A947VX01-F1
#
_cell.length_a   1.000
_cell.length_b   1.000
_cell.length_c   1.000
_cell.angle_alpha   90.00
_cell.angle_beta   90.00
_cell.angle_gamma   90.00
#
_symmetry.space_group_name_H-M   'P 1'
#
loop_
_entity.id
_entity.type
_entity.pdbx_description
1 polymer ?
#
loop_
_entity_poly.entity_id
_entity_poly.type
_entity_poly.pdbx_seq_one_letter_code
_entity_poly.pdbx_strand_id
1 'polypeptide(L)'
;MPTYQPSVMGGRAKSRLRSTSQPLRQTANPRLQVNYSTKRFGWRFLPVSLGFSYLTWQLLHWIHPEQIRNLPLTDSYGPFILGIFLTSYFLCRFMTKNHLISLIISLWLTLPILLKLQQVVLNFPTILIISLFFLIWLITYHIFQKSKS
;
A
#
# COMPACT_ATOMS: atom_id res chain seq x y z
N MET A 1 48.05 -43.30 58.79
CA MET A 1 47.51 -41.95 58.54
C MET A 1 46.38 -42.04 57.53
N PRO A 2 45.44 -41.08 57.49
CA PRO A 2 44.10 -41.30 56.91
C PRO A 2 43.87 -40.57 55.56
N THR A 3 42.77 -40.92 54.89
CA THR A 3 41.93 -40.14 53.95
C THR A 3 42.58 -39.45 52.73
N TYR A 4 42.16 -39.81 51.50
CA TYR A 4 41.18 -39.03 50.71
C TYR A 4 40.77 -39.71 49.38
N GLN A 5 39.45 -39.83 49.17
CA GLN A 5 38.77 -40.00 47.87
C GLN A 5 38.63 -38.62 47.16
N PRO A 6 38.11 -38.45 45.91
CA PRO A 6 37.26 -39.33 45.08
C PRO A 6 37.82 -39.48 43.62
N SER A 7 37.11 -39.68 42.50
CA SER A 7 35.66 -39.68 42.16
C SER A 7 35.28 -40.48 40.89
N VAL A 8 34.06 -41.01 40.94
CA VAL A 8 33.05 -41.20 39.86
C VAL A 8 33.15 -40.15 38.73
N MET A 9 32.91 -40.39 37.43
CA MET A 9 31.80 -41.06 36.71
C MET A 9 32.29 -41.52 35.32
N GLY A 10 31.67 -42.46 34.58
CA GLY A 10 30.30 -42.98 34.65
C GLY A 10 29.50 -42.55 33.40
N GLY A 11 29.75 -43.20 32.26
CA GLY A 11 29.25 -42.76 30.94
C GLY A 11 28.86 -43.90 29.98
N ARG A 12 27.97 -44.81 30.40
CA ARG A 12 27.40 -45.83 29.48
C ARG A 12 26.50 -45.15 28.43
N ALA A 13 27.02 -44.97 27.22
CA ALA A 13 26.26 -44.48 26.07
C ALA A 13 25.13 -45.46 25.68
N LYS A 14 23.92 -45.24 26.19
CA LYS A 14 22.73 -45.99 25.79
C LYS A 14 22.22 -45.49 24.44
N SER A 15 22.61 -46.19 23.37
CA SER A 15 21.94 -46.08 22.07
C SER A 15 20.43 -46.27 22.26
N ARG A 16 19.65 -45.29 21.80
CA ARG A 16 18.20 -45.39 21.65
C ARG A 16 17.80 -44.89 20.28
N LEU A 17 17.85 -45.81 19.31
CA LEU A 17 17.05 -45.70 18.09
C LEU A 17 15.59 -45.55 18.51
N ARG A 18 15.03 -44.34 18.36
CA ARG A 18 13.61 -44.09 18.51
C ARG A 18 13.05 -43.64 17.18
N SER A 19 12.84 -44.60 16.29
CA SER A 19 11.96 -44.42 15.13
C SER A 19 10.57 -44.08 15.67
N THR A 20 10.29 -42.78 15.74
CA THR A 20 8.97 -42.28 16.09
C THR A 20 8.35 -41.88 14.76
N SER A 21 7.56 -42.79 14.21
CA SER A 21 6.61 -42.48 13.14
C SER A 21 5.68 -41.39 13.63
N GLN A 22 6.01 -40.13 13.34
CA GLN A 22 5.08 -39.04 13.54
C GLN A 22 3.88 -39.32 12.63
N PRO A 23 2.64 -39.38 13.17
CA PRO A 23 1.49 -39.31 12.28
C PRO A 23 1.61 -38.00 11.51
N LEU A 24 1.39 -38.06 10.20
CA LEU A 24 1.19 -36.87 9.38
C LEU A 24 -0.03 -36.12 9.95
N ARG A 25 0.23 -35.24 10.92
CA ARG A 25 -0.69 -34.16 11.25
C ARG A 25 -0.87 -33.43 9.94
N GLN A 26 -2.05 -33.61 9.33
CA GLN A 26 -2.59 -32.63 8.41
C GLN A 26 -2.41 -31.29 9.10
N THR A 27 -1.45 -30.50 8.62
CA THR A 27 -1.36 -29.09 8.95
C THR A 27 -2.61 -28.49 8.38
N ALA A 28 -3.65 -28.46 9.22
CA ALA A 28 -4.92 -27.81 8.94
C ALA A 28 -4.57 -26.47 8.34
N ASN A 29 -4.96 -26.31 7.08
CA ASN A 29 -4.55 -25.22 6.21
C ASN A 29 -4.64 -23.93 7.03
N PRO A 30 -3.54 -23.18 7.24
CA PRO A 30 -3.60 -21.95 8.00
C PRO A 30 -4.38 -20.96 7.16
N ARG A 31 -5.72 -21.05 7.27
CA ARG A 31 -6.66 -20.01 6.91
C ARG A 31 -6.18 -18.82 7.70
N LEU A 32 -5.41 -17.98 7.02
CA LEU A 32 -5.03 -16.65 7.45
C LEU A 32 -6.34 -15.99 7.86
N GLN A 33 -6.63 -16.03 9.15
CA GLN A 33 -7.66 -15.19 9.74
C GLN A 33 -7.08 -13.78 9.65
N VAL A 34 -7.27 -13.18 8.47
CA VAL A 34 -6.98 -11.78 8.23
C VAL A 34 -7.97 -11.03 9.11
N ASN A 35 -7.55 -10.85 10.36
CA ASN A 35 -8.31 -10.13 11.36
C ASN A 35 -8.27 -8.66 10.93
N TYR A 36 -9.24 -8.29 10.09
CA TYR A 36 -9.46 -6.93 9.61
C TYR A 36 -9.89 -6.05 10.80
N SER A 37 -8.92 -5.74 11.67
CA SER A 37 -9.06 -4.81 12.78
C SER A 37 -9.14 -3.38 12.23
N THR A 38 -10.27 -3.07 11.62
CA THR A 38 -10.60 -1.79 10.96
C THR A 38 -10.67 -0.61 11.94
N LYS A 39 -10.66 -0.86 13.26
CA LYS A 39 -10.85 0.15 14.30
C LYS A 39 -9.62 1.02 14.64
N ARG A 40 -8.49 0.90 13.92
CA ARG A 40 -7.32 1.81 14.07
C ARG A 40 -6.97 2.61 12.82
N PHE A 41 -7.90 2.69 11.86
CA PHE A 41 -7.89 3.72 10.82
C PHE A 41 -8.63 4.96 11.36
N GLY A 42 -7.99 6.07 11.75
CA GLY A 42 -6.56 6.35 11.72
C GLY A 42 -6.30 7.83 11.95
N TRP A 43 -6.67 8.38 13.11
CA TRP A 43 -6.55 9.81 13.44
C TRP A 43 -5.14 10.38 13.23
N ARG A 44 -4.09 9.54 13.32
CA ARG A 44 -2.69 9.88 13.01
C ARG A 44 -2.43 10.21 11.54
N PHE A 45 -3.30 9.75 10.63
CA PHE A 45 -3.19 9.93 9.19
C PHE A 45 -4.03 11.09 8.65
N LEU A 46 -5.03 11.55 9.41
CA LEU A 46 -5.82 12.75 9.09
C LEU A 46 -4.97 13.99 8.76
N PRO A 47 -4.00 14.43 9.58
CA PRO A 47 -3.21 15.63 9.28
C PRO A 47 -2.32 15.44 8.04
N VAL A 48 -1.82 14.23 7.79
CA VAL A 48 -1.00 13.93 6.61
C VAL A 48 -1.87 13.95 5.34
N SER A 49 -3.08 13.40 5.41
CA SER A 49 -4.04 13.40 4.30
C SER A 49 -4.56 14.81 3.99
N LEU A 50 -4.92 15.58 5.03
CA LEU A 50 -5.29 17.00 4.90
C LEU A 50 -4.15 17.83 4.33
N GLY A 51 -2.93 17.68 4.85
CA GLY A 51 -1.74 18.37 4.34
C GLY A 51 -1.48 18.06 2.87
N PHE A 52 -1.52 16.78 2.48
CA PHE A 52 -1.35 16.37 1.08
C PHE A 52 -2.47 16.90 0.17
N SER A 53 -3.71 16.90 0.64
CA SER A 53 -4.87 17.41 -0.10
C SER A 53 -4.81 18.94 -0.29
N TYR A 54 -4.36 19.66 0.74
CA TYR A 54 -4.12 21.10 0.67
C TYR A 54 -2.96 21.44 -0.28
N LEU A 55 -1.88 20.65 -0.25
CA LEU A 55 -0.72 20.85 -1.12
C LEU A 55 -1.07 20.56 -2.59
N THR A 56 -1.88 19.53 -2.87
CA THR A 56 -2.39 19.26 -4.22
C THR A 56 -3.47 20.24 -4.69
N TRP A 57 -4.29 20.76 -3.78
CA TRP A 57 -5.16 21.92 -4.07
C TRP A 57 -4.36 23.18 -4.42
N GLN A 58 -3.29 23.48 -3.66
CA GLN A 58 -2.38 24.58 -3.99
C GLN A 58 -1.72 24.36 -5.36
N LEU A 59 -1.18 23.18 -5.64
CA LEU A 59 -0.64 22.86 -6.98
C LEU A 59 -1.70 23.11 -8.07
N LEU A 60 -2.93 22.62 -7.87
CA LEU A 60 -3.99 22.76 -8.85
C LEU A 60 -4.40 24.23 -9.06
N HIS A 61 -4.35 25.08 -8.03
CA HIS A 61 -4.76 26.48 -8.14
C HIS A 61 -3.63 27.39 -8.64
N TRP A 62 -2.40 27.21 -8.15
CA TRP A 62 -1.27 28.12 -8.35
C TRP A 62 -0.32 27.74 -9.50
N ILE A 63 -0.37 26.50 -10.02
CA ILE A 63 0.39 26.16 -11.22
C ILE A 63 -0.26 26.81 -12.44
N HIS A 64 0.53 27.69 -13.05
CA HIS A 64 0.34 28.15 -14.43
C HIS A 64 1.23 27.33 -15.36
N PRO A 65 0.74 26.90 -16.55
CA PRO A 65 1.51 26.03 -17.45
C PRO A 65 2.83 26.69 -17.91
N GLU A 66 2.87 28.02 -18.00
CA GLU A 66 4.06 28.77 -18.41
C GLU A 66 5.23 28.66 -17.42
N GLN A 67 4.97 28.41 -16.14
CA GLN A 67 6.03 28.21 -15.13
C GLN A 67 6.75 26.88 -15.32
N ILE A 68 6.08 25.87 -15.89
CA ILE A 68 6.66 24.54 -16.12
C ILE A 68 7.40 24.49 -17.47
N ARG A 69 7.00 25.33 -18.43
CA ARG A 69 7.61 25.43 -19.77
C ARG A 69 9.11 25.79 -19.76
N ASN A 70 9.57 26.46 -18.70
CA ASN A 70 10.99 26.84 -18.53
C ASN A 70 11.83 25.77 -17.79
N LEU A 71 11.22 24.64 -17.43
CA LEU A 71 11.80 23.30 -17.50
C LEU A 71 12.98 23.07 -18.47
N PRO A 72 14.26 22.83 -18.08
CA PRO A 72 15.26 22.30 -19.02
C PRO A 72 14.98 20.84 -19.48
N LEU A 73 13.78 20.32 -19.21
CA LEU A 73 13.29 19.01 -19.62
C LEU A 73 12.26 19.21 -20.75
N THR A 74 12.75 19.16 -21.98
CA THR A 74 12.07 19.39 -23.26
C THR A 74 10.59 18.96 -23.29
N ASP A 75 9.68 19.94 -23.30
CA ASP A 75 8.23 19.87 -23.58
C ASP A 75 7.42 18.76 -22.86
N SER A 76 8.00 18.15 -21.83
CA SER A 76 7.49 16.92 -21.23
C SER A 76 7.03 17.17 -19.81
N TYR A 77 5.73 17.40 -19.62
CA TYR A 77 5.09 17.41 -18.29
C TYR A 77 5.19 16.06 -17.55
N GLY A 78 5.62 14.99 -18.25
CA GLY A 78 5.73 13.61 -17.77
C GLY A 78 6.46 13.42 -16.43
N PRO A 79 7.71 13.87 -16.25
CA PRO A 79 8.46 13.64 -15.01
C PRO A 79 7.80 14.27 -13.78
N PHE A 80 7.22 15.46 -13.94
CA PHE A 80 6.49 16.17 -12.89
C PHE A 80 5.22 15.41 -12.48
N ILE A 81 4.40 15.01 -13.45
CA ILE A 81 3.17 14.25 -13.22
C ILE A 81 3.48 12.86 -12.63
N LEU A 82 4.55 12.21 -13.11
CA LEU A 82 5.03 10.93 -12.57
C LEU A 82 5.48 11.07 -11.10
N GLY A 83 6.14 12.17 -10.74
CA GLY A 83 6.49 12.49 -9.35
C GLY A 83 5.27 12.63 -8.45
N ILE A 84 4.23 13.35 -8.89
CA ILE A 84 2.96 13.48 -8.16
C ILE A 84 2.25 12.12 -8.05
N PHE A 85 2.26 11.32 -9.13
CA PHE A 85 1.68 9.98 -9.14
C PHE A 85 2.38 9.04 -8.15
N LEU A 86 3.71 8.95 -8.19
CA LEU A 86 4.48 8.11 -7.27
C LEU A 86 4.26 8.55 -5.81
N THR A 87 4.31 9.86 -5.54
CA THR A 87 4.14 10.40 -4.18
C THR A 87 2.74 10.11 -3.62
N SER A 88 1.68 10.38 -4.41
CA SER A 88 0.30 10.04 -4.02
C SER A 88 0.11 8.53 -3.88
N TYR A 89 0.69 7.72 -4.77
CA TYR A 89 0.59 6.26 -4.73
C TYR A 89 1.21 5.66 -3.48
N PHE A 90 2.45 6.04 -3.14
CA PHE A 90 3.08 5.55 -1.92
C PHE A 90 2.35 6.00 -0.67
N LEU A 91 1.82 7.23 -0.64
CA LEU A 91 1.06 7.76 0.49
C LEU A 91 -0.27 7.01 0.67
N CYS A 92 -1.06 6.86 -0.39
CA CYS A 92 -2.32 6.13 -0.37
C CYS A 92 -2.12 4.64 -0.05
N ARG A 93 -1.02 4.03 -0.53
CA ARG A 93 -0.64 2.65 -0.25
C ARG A 93 -0.24 2.44 1.20
N PHE A 94 0.47 3.39 1.79
CA PHE A 94 0.79 3.39 3.21
C PHE A 94 -0.47 3.48 4.09
N MET A 95 -1.44 4.34 3.72
CA MET A 95 -2.68 4.52 4.49
C MET A 95 -3.67 3.36 4.34
N THR A 96 -4.05 3.00 3.10
CA THR A 96 -5.13 2.02 2.86
C THR A 96 -4.66 0.57 2.90
N LYS A 97 -3.34 0.33 2.78
CA LYS A 97 -2.71 -1.00 2.60
C LYS A 97 -3.20 -1.81 1.39
N ASN A 98 -4.13 -1.27 0.59
CA ASN A 98 -4.69 -1.93 -0.58
C ASN A 98 -4.11 -1.28 -1.85
N HIS A 99 -3.35 -2.05 -2.61
CA HIS A 99 -2.69 -1.60 -3.83
C HIS A 99 -3.64 -0.96 -4.84
N LEU A 100 -4.84 -1.53 -5.02
CA LEU A 100 -5.76 -1.11 -6.08
C LEU A 100 -6.54 0.15 -5.69
N ILE A 101 -7.02 0.23 -4.44
CA ILE A 101 -7.63 1.47 -3.90
C ILE A 101 -6.61 2.62 -3.97
N SER A 102 -5.35 2.35 -3.63
CA SER A 102 -4.28 3.35 -3.69
C SER A 102 -4.00 3.84 -5.11
N LEU A 103 -3.97 2.91 -6.07
CA LEU A 103 -3.80 3.20 -7.49
C LEU A 103 -4.97 4.05 -8.02
N ILE A 104 -6.21 3.71 -7.67
CA ILE A 104 -7.41 4.47 -8.04
C ILE A 104 -7.36 5.90 -7.49
N ILE A 105 -7.10 6.08 -6.19
CA ILE A 105 -7.06 7.41 -5.57
C ILE A 105 -5.96 8.27 -6.20
N SER A 106 -4.79 7.68 -6.45
CA SER A 106 -3.65 8.40 -7.03
C SER A 106 -3.91 8.82 -8.47
N LEU A 107 -4.48 7.92 -9.29
CA LEU A 107 -4.94 8.23 -10.64
C LEU A 107 -6.01 9.33 -10.65
N TRP A 108 -7.01 9.25 -9.76
CA TRP A 108 -8.06 10.26 -9.60
C TRP A 108 -7.48 11.64 -9.22
N LEU A 109 -6.38 11.69 -8.48
CA LEU A 109 -5.66 12.91 -8.11
C LEU A 109 -4.78 13.45 -9.25
N THR A 110 -4.11 12.58 -10.00
CA THR A 110 -3.19 12.99 -11.08
C THR A 110 -3.86 13.31 -12.39
N LEU A 111 -5.00 12.68 -12.70
CA LEU A 111 -5.69 12.87 -13.99
C LEU A 111 -6.19 14.31 -14.18
N PRO A 112 -6.82 14.98 -13.18
CA PRO A 112 -7.18 16.40 -13.30
C PRO A 112 -5.94 17.30 -13.43
N ILE A 113 -4.84 16.99 -12.75
CA ILE A 113 -3.59 17.76 -12.87
C ILE A 113 -3.03 17.64 -14.30
N LEU A 114 -2.95 16.42 -14.85
CA LEU A 114 -2.55 16.16 -16.24
C LEU A 114 -3.42 16.95 -17.24
N LEU A 115 -4.74 16.89 -17.09
CA LEU A 115 -5.68 17.60 -17.95
C LEU A 115 -5.50 19.12 -17.86
N LYS A 116 -5.27 19.68 -16.66
CA LYS A 116 -4.99 21.11 -16.48
C LYS A 116 -3.69 21.52 -17.18
N LEU A 117 -2.62 20.71 -17.06
CA LEU A 117 -1.33 20.97 -17.70
C LEU A 117 -1.42 20.89 -19.24
N GLN A 118 -2.30 20.04 -19.76
CA GLN A 118 -2.64 19.96 -21.19
C GLN A 118 -3.61 21.08 -21.67
N GLN A 119 -3.88 22.09 -20.84
CA GLN A 119 -4.80 23.20 -21.14
C GLN A 119 -6.25 22.76 -21.42
N VAL A 120 -6.64 21.54 -21.00
CA VAL A 120 -8.02 21.06 -21.14
C VAL A 120 -8.90 21.79 -20.13
N VAL A 121 -10.02 22.34 -20.59
CA VAL A 121 -10.98 23.07 -19.75
C VAL A 121 -11.67 22.12 -18.77
N LEU A 122 -11.21 22.14 -17.52
CA LEU A 122 -11.78 21.37 -16.41
C LEU A 122 -13.04 22.06 -15.85
N ASN A 123 -14.16 21.82 -16.50
CA ASN A 123 -15.47 22.16 -15.98
C ASN A 123 -15.91 21.14 -14.91
N PHE A 124 -16.80 21.57 -14.00
CA PHE A 124 -17.44 20.70 -13.01
C PHE A 124 -17.99 19.36 -13.59
N PRO A 125 -18.75 19.33 -14.71
CA PRO A 125 -19.15 18.07 -15.35
C PRO A 125 -17.99 17.15 -15.73
N THR A 126 -16.85 17.69 -16.19
CA THR A 126 -15.66 16.90 -16.54
C THR A 126 -15.11 16.17 -15.32
N ILE A 127 -15.01 16.86 -14.18
CA ILE A 127 -14.56 16.29 -12.90
C ILE A 127 -15.55 15.23 -12.39
N LEU A 128 -16.85 15.47 -12.57
CA LEU A 128 -17.90 14.54 -12.18
C LEU A 128 -17.84 13.24 -13.01
N ILE A 129 -17.69 13.32 -14.34
CA ILE A 129 -17.53 12.17 -15.24
C ILE A 129 -16.30 11.33 -14.84
N ILE A 130 -15.15 11.97 -14.61
CA ILE A 130 -13.92 11.30 -14.16
C ILE A 130 -14.18 10.56 -12.84
N SER A 131 -14.82 11.22 -11.87
CA SER A 131 -15.13 10.62 -10.56
C SER A 131 -16.06 9.41 -10.67
N LEU A 132 -17.06 9.49 -11.56
CA LEU A 132 -18.04 8.42 -11.81
C LEU A 132 -17.36 7.19 -12.46
N PHE A 133 -16.41 7.39 -13.37
CA PHE A 133 -15.61 6.32 -13.97
C PHE A 133 -14.82 5.54 -12.91
N PHE A 134 -14.10 6.24 -12.01
CA PHE A 134 -13.36 5.59 -10.93
C PHE A 134 -14.28 4.90 -9.90
N LEU A 135 -15.47 5.44 -9.64
CA LEU A 135 -16.48 4.80 -8.80
C LEU A 135 -16.94 3.46 -9.39
N ILE A 136 -17.29 3.43 -10.69
CA ILE A 136 -17.72 2.22 -11.40
C ILE A 136 -16.61 1.17 -11.34
N TRP A 137 -15.37 1.54 -11.63
CA TRP A 137 -14.22 0.62 -11.56
C TRP A 137 -14.07 0.01 -10.16
N LEU A 138 -14.17 0.82 -9.11
CA LEU A 138 -14.07 0.35 -7.72
C LEU A 138 -15.22 -0.61 -7.35
N ILE A 139 -16.45 -0.35 -7.82
CA ILE A 139 -17.60 -1.24 -7.63
C ILE A 139 -17.39 -2.57 -8.36
N THR A 140 -17.02 -2.55 -9.65
CA THR A 140 -16.77 -3.76 -10.45
C THR A 140 -15.66 -4.62 -9.83
N TYR A 141 -14.58 -4.01 -9.34
CA TYR A 141 -13.53 -4.72 -8.62
C TYR A 141 -14.06 -5.38 -7.34
N HIS A 142 -14.92 -4.70 -6.57
CA HIS A 142 -15.48 -5.24 -5.34
C HIS A 142 -16.41 -6.44 -5.58
N ILE A 143 -17.19 -6.40 -6.67
CA ILE A 143 -18.02 -7.53 -7.13
C ILE A 143 -17.13 -8.72 -7.54
N PHE A 144 -16.07 -8.46 -8.32
CA PHE A 144 -15.15 -9.50 -8.78
C PHE A 144 -14.37 -10.17 -7.64
N GLN A 145 -13.94 -9.39 -6.63
CA GLN A 145 -13.37 -9.91 -5.38
C GLN A 145 -14.35 -10.84 -4.66
N LYS A 146 -15.62 -10.41 -4.50
CA LYS A 146 -16.66 -11.22 -3.85
C LYS A 146 -16.95 -12.53 -4.59
N SER A 147 -16.82 -12.56 -5.91
CA SER A 147 -17.02 -13.76 -6.73
C SER A 147 -15.90 -14.81 -6.63
N LYS A 148 -14.79 -14.52 -5.95
CA LYS A 148 -13.63 -15.42 -5.79
C LYS A 148 -13.45 -15.95 -4.37
N SER A 149 -14.32 -15.59 -3.43
CA SER A 149 -14.30 -16.00 -2.03
C SER A 149 -15.46 -16.95 -1.68
#